data_AF-A0A6G1XA04-F1
#
_entry.id   AF-A0A6G1XA04-F1
#
_cell.length_a   1.000
_cell.length_b   1.000
_cell.length_c   1.000
_cell.angle_alpha   90.00
_cell.angle_beta   90.00
_cell.angle_gamma   90.00
#
_symmetry.space_group_name_H-M   'P 1'
#
loop_
_entity.id
_entity.type
_entity.pdbx_description
1 polymer ?
#
loop_
_entity_poly.entity_id
_entity_poly.type
_entity_poly.pdbx_seq_one_letter_code
_entity_poly.pdbx_strand_id
1 'polypeptide(L)'
;MSPATYFVAASIIAAIGITFAFKQLARELEGKIEREETISQGSFQQYLSRFFVKVGLIEAVPIVLVVLGYTQAEETSFDILLPMVAVLLVLFFGLSNVFMIRRSMLSIPSLPNQTKNFIHTLSFIGMSLIGAIPIVSVVAILTLNG
;
A
#
# COMPACT_ATOMS: atom_id res chain seq x y z
N MET A 1 11.46 -19.90 -12.66
CA MET A 1 11.47 -18.49 -12.21
C MET A 1 12.26 -18.45 -10.92
N SER A 2 13.10 -17.43 -10.70
CA SER A 2 13.79 -17.34 -9.40
C SER A 2 12.78 -17.07 -8.29
N PRO A 3 13.01 -17.57 -7.06
CA PRO A 3 12.18 -17.28 -5.88
C PRO A 3 11.93 -15.77 -5.71
N ALA A 4 12.98 -14.98 -5.94
CA ALA A 4 12.94 -13.53 -5.92
C ALA A 4 11.90 -12.90 -6.85
N THR A 5 11.59 -13.54 -7.98
CA THR A 5 10.59 -13.03 -8.93
C THR A 5 9.20 -13.03 -8.32
N TYR A 6 8.86 -14.01 -7.47
CA TYR A 6 7.56 -14.06 -6.80
C TYR A 6 7.41 -12.92 -5.79
N PHE A 7 8.46 -12.63 -5.01
CA PHE A 7 8.47 -11.52 -4.06
C PHE A 7 8.39 -10.15 -4.75
N VAL A 8 9.10 -9.98 -5.87
CA VAL A 8 9.00 -8.77 -6.70
C VAL A 8 7.58 -8.61 -7.24
N ALA A 9 6.99 -9.66 -7.82
CA ALA A 9 5.63 -9.61 -8.35
C ALA A 9 4.59 -9.32 -7.25
N ALA A 10 4.72 -9.96 -6.08
CA ALA A 10 3.86 -9.70 -4.93
C ALA A 10 3.92 -8.23 -4.50
N SER A 11 5.14 -7.67 -4.42
CA SER A 11 5.37 -6.27 -4.06
C SER A 11 4.74 -5.31 -5.06
N ILE A 12 4.90 -5.56 -6.37
CA ILE A 12 4.31 -4.75 -7.45
C ILE A 12 2.79 -4.73 -7.33
N ILE A 13 2.17 -5.92 -7.25
CA ILE A 13 0.70 -6.05 -7.20
C ILE A 13 0.15 -5.35 -5.95
N ALA A 14 0.75 -5.60 -4.78
CA ALA A 14 0.31 -5.00 -3.52
C ALA A 14 0.47 -3.47 -3.55
N ALA A 15 1.67 -2.95 -3.82
CA ALA A 15 1.93 -1.52 -3.73
C ALA A 15 1.11 -0.73 -4.76
N ILE A 16 1.05 -1.19 -6.02
CA ILE A 16 0.28 -0.52 -7.07
C ILE A 16 -1.22 -0.65 -6.79
N GLY A 17 -1.71 -1.86 -6.52
CA GLY A 17 -3.13 -2.11 -6.27
C GLY A 17 -3.67 -1.31 -5.09
N ILE A 18 -2.95 -1.32 -3.96
CA ILE A 18 -3.34 -0.57 -2.75
C ILE A 18 -3.24 0.94 -3.00
N THR A 19 -2.23 1.40 -3.75
CA THR A 19 -2.14 2.82 -4.15
C THR A 19 -3.36 3.26 -4.97
N PHE A 20 -3.83 2.44 -5.91
CA PHE A 20 -5.06 2.72 -6.66
C PHE A 20 -6.30 2.75 -5.76
N ALA A 21 -6.44 1.77 -4.87
CA ALA A 21 -7.56 1.74 -3.91
C ALA A 21 -7.55 2.97 -2.99
N PHE A 22 -6.37 3.36 -2.51
CA PHE A 22 -6.18 4.55 -1.68
C PHE A 22 -6.53 5.83 -2.45
N LYS A 23 -6.07 5.96 -3.70
CA LYS A 23 -6.37 7.10 -4.56
C LYS A 23 -7.86 7.22 -4.86
N GLN A 24 -8.55 6.10 -5.08
CA GLN A 24 -10.00 6.09 -5.29
C GLN A 24 -10.74 6.59 -4.05
N LEU A 25 -10.34 6.11 -2.86
CA LEU A 25 -10.91 6.55 -1.60
C LEU A 25 -10.64 8.04 -1.33
N ALA A 26 -9.41 8.50 -1.54
CA ALA A 26 -9.03 9.89 -1.37
C ALA A 26 -9.88 10.83 -2.25
N ARG A 27 -10.10 10.46 -3.52
CA ARG A 27 -10.98 11.22 -4.42
C ARG A 27 -12.44 11.26 -3.95
N GLU A 28 -12.95 10.16 -3.42
CA GLU A 28 -14.32 10.12 -2.86
C GLU A 28 -14.45 11.06 -1.65
N LEU A 29 -13.39 11.16 -0.83
CA LEU A 29 -13.34 12.05 0.31
C LEU A 29 -13.17 13.51 -0.10
N GLU A 30 -12.29 13.81 -1.05
CA GLU A 30 -12.13 15.15 -1.63
C GLU A 30 -13.48 15.69 -2.14
N GLY A 31 -14.20 14.90 -2.95
CA GLY A 31 -15.50 15.31 -3.48
C GLY A 31 -16.60 15.49 -2.42
N LYS A 32 -16.43 14.95 -1.20
CA LYS A 32 -17.33 15.25 -0.07
C LYS A 32 -16.93 16.52 0.66
N ILE A 33 -15.64 16.73 0.85
CA ILE A 33 -15.10 17.95 1.46
C ILE A 33 -15.49 19.16 0.63
N GLU A 34 -15.41 19.07 -0.70
CA GLU A 34 -15.82 20.15 -1.62
C GLU A 34 -17.32 20.48 -1.56
N ARG A 35 -18.15 19.53 -1.14
CA ARG A 35 -19.60 19.73 -0.94
C ARG A 35 -19.96 20.21 0.47
N GLU A 36 -18.96 20.56 1.28
CA GLU A 36 -19.10 20.96 2.69
C GLU A 36 -19.80 19.88 3.56
N GLU A 37 -19.78 18.62 3.13
CA GLU A 37 -20.31 17.52 3.92
C GLU A 37 -19.39 17.24 5.11
N THR A 38 -19.93 17.27 6.33
CA THR A 38 -19.17 16.92 7.52
C THR A 38 -18.87 15.41 7.55
N ILE A 39 -17.58 15.06 7.68
CA ILE A 39 -17.18 13.66 7.85
C ILE A 39 -17.41 13.27 9.31
N SER A 40 -18.57 12.68 9.58
CA SER A 40 -18.87 12.08 10.88
C SER A 40 -17.98 10.84 11.16
N GLN A 41 -17.86 10.47 12.44
CA GLN A 41 -17.09 9.29 12.84
C GLN A 41 -17.65 7.98 12.23
N GLY A 42 -18.98 7.90 12.05
CA GLY A 42 -19.63 6.75 11.41
C GLY A 42 -19.30 6.62 9.93
N SER A 43 -19.29 7.73 9.18
CA SER A 43 -18.92 7.69 7.77
C SER A 43 -17.44 7.35 7.59
N PHE A 44 -16.57 7.86 8.46
CA PHE A 44 -15.16 7.48 8.50
C PHE A 44 -14.95 5.96 8.65
N GLN A 45 -15.61 5.33 9.62
CA GLN A 45 -15.48 3.89 9.82
C GLN A 45 -15.97 3.09 8.60
N GLN A 46 -17.03 3.55 7.95
CA GLN A 46 -17.51 2.95 6.70
C GLN A 46 -16.48 3.05 5.58
N TYR A 47 -15.81 4.20 5.43
CA TYR A 47 -14.73 4.41 4.45
C TYR A 47 -13.55 3.47 4.68
N LEU A 48 -13.07 3.39 5.92
CA LEU A 48 -12.00 2.47 6.27
C LEU A 48 -12.40 1.02 6.04
N SER A 49 -13.60 0.62 6.45
CA SER A 49 -14.07 -0.76 6.26
C SER A 49 -14.07 -1.15 4.77
N ARG A 50 -14.61 -0.29 3.90
CA ARG A 50 -14.58 -0.50 2.44
C ARG A 50 -13.16 -0.56 1.90
N PHE A 51 -12.27 0.28 2.41
CA PHE A 51 -10.86 0.28 2.02
C PHE A 51 -10.18 -1.03 2.40
N PHE A 52 -10.35 -1.50 3.64
CA PHE A 52 -9.80 -2.78 4.10
C PHE A 52 -10.32 -3.96 3.30
N VAL A 53 -11.61 -3.98 2.94
CA VAL A 53 -12.16 -5.03 2.07
C VAL A 53 -11.46 -5.03 0.71
N LYS A 54 -11.27 -3.85 0.09
CA LYS A 54 -10.54 -3.75 -1.19
C LYS A 54 -9.09 -4.20 -1.05
N VAL A 55 -8.41 -3.79 0.02
CA VAL A 55 -7.02 -4.18 0.28
C VAL A 55 -6.90 -5.69 0.47
N GLY A 56 -7.77 -6.31 1.26
CA GLY A 56 -7.77 -7.76 1.44
C GLY A 56 -7.98 -8.54 0.14
N LEU A 57 -8.85 -8.04 -0.75
CA LEU A 57 -9.01 -8.62 -2.10
C LEU A 57 -7.77 -8.45 -2.97
N ILE A 58 -7.09 -7.30 -2.88
CA ILE A 58 -5.85 -7.03 -3.60
C ILE A 58 -4.71 -7.91 -3.08
N GLU A 59 -4.60 -8.09 -1.76
CA GLU A 59 -3.53 -8.82 -1.09
C GLU A 59 -3.65 -10.34 -1.19
N ALA A 60 -4.83 -10.87 -1.52
CA ALA A 60 -5.02 -12.31 -1.71
C ALA A 60 -4.01 -12.92 -2.70
N VAL A 61 -3.75 -12.24 -3.82
CA VAL A 61 -2.78 -12.67 -4.84
C VAL A 61 -1.32 -12.53 -4.35
N PRO A 62 -0.87 -11.35 -3.87
CA PRO A 62 0.45 -11.19 -3.25
C PRO A 62 0.76 -12.20 -2.15
N ILE A 63 -0.18 -12.54 -1.27
CA ILE A 63 0.04 -13.52 -0.19
C ILE A 63 0.35 -14.90 -0.79
N VAL A 64 -0.42 -15.34 -1.79
CA VAL A 64 -0.15 -16.60 -2.50
C VAL A 64 1.23 -16.58 -3.16
N LEU A 65 1.61 -15.46 -3.80
CA LEU A 65 2.92 -15.32 -4.42
C LEU A 65 4.07 -15.36 -3.40
N VAL A 66 3.91 -14.73 -2.23
CA VAL A 66 4.91 -14.79 -1.16
C VAL A 66 5.11 -16.24 -0.70
N VAL A 67 4.01 -16.98 -0.48
CA VAL A 67 4.08 -18.40 -0.11
C VAL A 67 4.80 -19.22 -1.18
N LEU A 68 4.45 -19.02 -2.46
CA LEU A 68 5.13 -19.70 -3.57
C LEU A 68 6.62 -19.37 -3.63
N GLY A 69 6.98 -18.10 -3.38
CA GLY A 69 8.37 -17.66 -3.28
C GLY A 69 9.16 -18.43 -2.24
N TYR A 70 8.59 -18.64 -1.05
CA TYR A 70 9.21 -19.45 0.00
C TYR A 70 9.30 -20.94 -0.37
N THR A 71 8.24 -21.52 -0.95
CA THR A 71 8.26 -22.95 -1.32
C THR A 71 9.26 -23.30 -2.42
N GLN A 72 9.58 -22.33 -3.28
CA GLN A 72 10.51 -22.52 -4.41
C GLN A 72 11.94 -22.12 -4.04
N ALA A 73 12.19 -21.68 -2.81
CA ALA A 73 13.48 -21.14 -2.38
C ALA A 73 14.56 -22.18 -2.12
N GLU A 74 14.30 -23.46 -2.41
CA GLU A 74 15.27 -24.54 -2.19
C GLU A 74 16.53 -24.37 -3.07
N GLU A 75 17.69 -24.39 -2.39
CA GLU A 75 19.08 -24.53 -2.87
C GLU A 75 19.55 -23.71 -4.09
N THR A 76 18.81 -22.68 -4.50
CA THR A 76 19.24 -21.79 -5.59
C THR A 76 19.76 -20.48 -5.04
N SER A 77 21.08 -20.29 -5.06
CA SER A 77 21.65 -18.95 -4.95
C SER A 77 21.20 -18.13 -6.17
N PHE A 78 20.64 -16.96 -5.91
CA PHE A 78 20.18 -16.04 -6.95
C PHE A 78 20.79 -14.65 -6.75
N ASP A 79 20.81 -13.81 -7.78
CA ASP A 79 21.24 -12.42 -7.61
C ASP A 79 20.18 -11.64 -6.81
N ILE A 80 20.60 -11.08 -5.67
CA ILE A 80 19.76 -10.28 -4.75
C ILE A 80 19.54 -8.87 -5.29
N LEU A 81 20.54 -8.31 -5.98
CA LEU A 81 20.64 -6.87 -6.17
C LEU A 81 19.47 -6.34 -6.98
N LEU A 82 19.19 -6.96 -8.13
CA LEU A 82 18.12 -6.53 -9.02
C LEU A 82 16.72 -6.70 -8.38
N PRO A 83 16.35 -7.86 -7.80
CA PRO A 83 15.07 -8.01 -7.10
C PRO A 83 14.88 -7.02 -5.93
N MET A 84 15.92 -6.80 -5.12
CA MET A 84 15.86 -5.89 -3.99
C MET A 84 15.64 -4.44 -4.45
N VAL A 85 16.38 -3.98 -5.45
CA VAL A 85 16.19 -2.63 -6.03
C VAL A 85 14.79 -2.48 -6.60
N ALA A 86 14.26 -3.50 -7.28
CA ALA A 86 12.90 -3.47 -7.82
C ALA A 86 11.85 -3.31 -6.71
N VAL A 87 11.94 -4.08 -5.62
CA VAL A 87 11.02 -3.97 -4.48
C VAL A 87 11.11 -2.60 -3.83
N LEU A 88 12.32 -2.07 -3.64
CA LEU A 88 12.52 -0.75 -3.04
C LEU A 88 11.97 0.39 -3.91
N LEU A 89 12.14 0.32 -5.23
CA LEU A 89 11.57 1.31 -6.15
C LEU A 89 10.04 1.31 -6.12
N VAL A 90 9.44 0.12 -6.04
CA VAL A 90 7.98 -0.05 -5.96
C VAL A 90 7.44 0.46 -4.62
N LEU A 91 8.13 0.16 -3.51
CA LEU A 91 7.79 0.67 -2.20
C LEU A 91 7.87 2.21 -2.18
N PHE A 92 8.98 2.76 -2.67
CA PHE A 92 9.17 4.20 -2.77
C PHE A 92 8.07 4.85 -3.60
N PHE A 93 7.76 4.29 -4.78
CA PHE A 93 6.67 4.76 -5.63
C PHE A 93 5.32 4.80 -4.89
N GLY A 94 4.94 3.73 -4.19
CA GLY A 94 3.68 3.68 -3.45
C GLY A 94 3.62 4.69 -2.31
N LEU A 95 4.69 4.80 -1.51
CA LEU A 95 4.77 5.76 -0.41
C LEU A 95 4.75 7.21 -0.90
N SER A 96 5.50 7.52 -1.97
CA SER A 96 5.48 8.84 -2.59
C SER A 96 4.09 9.23 -3.08
N ASN A 97 3.35 8.30 -3.68
CA ASN A 97 1.98 8.56 -4.14
C ASN A 97 1.04 8.89 -2.97
N VAL A 98 1.07 8.11 -1.89
CA VAL A 98 0.25 8.42 -0.70
C VAL A 98 0.63 9.75 -0.09
N PHE A 99 1.93 10.06 -0.01
CA PHE A 99 2.40 11.34 0.50
C PHE A 99 1.92 12.52 -0.37
N MET A 100 1.98 12.40 -1.69
CA MET A 100 1.48 13.41 -2.62
C MET A 100 -0.03 13.61 -2.49
N ILE A 101 -0.81 12.53 -2.42
CA ILE A 101 -2.27 12.58 -2.26
C ILE A 101 -2.62 13.22 -0.91
N ARG A 102 -1.96 12.82 0.17
CA ARG A 102 -2.12 13.42 1.50
C ARG A 102 -1.86 14.93 1.45
N ARG A 103 -0.77 15.35 0.82
CA ARG A 103 -0.41 16.77 0.69
C ARG A 103 -1.46 17.54 -0.11
N SER A 104 -1.99 16.95 -1.19
CA SER A 104 -3.10 17.50 -1.97
C SER A 104 -4.33 17.71 -1.09
N MET A 105 -4.79 16.67 -0.39
CA MET A 105 -5.96 16.75 0.47
C MET A 105 -5.80 17.80 1.58
N LEU A 106 -4.63 17.86 2.22
CA LEU A 106 -4.36 18.83 3.30
C LEU A 106 -4.20 20.28 2.82
N SER A 107 -4.05 20.50 1.51
CA SER A 107 -3.96 21.83 0.91
C SER A 107 -5.32 22.52 0.70
N ILE A 108 -6.43 21.78 0.90
CA ILE A 108 -7.79 22.33 0.80
C ILE A 108 -7.99 23.41 1.88
N PRO A 109 -8.37 24.65 1.50
CA PRO A 109 -8.62 25.73 2.46
C PRO A 109 -9.72 25.38 3.46
N SER A 110 -9.65 25.96 4.66
CA SER A 110 -10.72 25.88 5.68
C SER A 110 -11.12 24.47 6.13
N LEU A 111 -10.24 23.48 5.97
CA LEU A 111 -10.48 22.12 6.45
C LEU A 111 -10.75 22.07 7.97
N PRO A 112 -11.88 21.47 8.42
CA PRO A 112 -12.12 21.20 9.83
C PRO A 112 -11.00 20.34 10.43
N ASN A 113 -10.62 20.61 11.69
CA ASN A 113 -9.55 19.87 12.37
C ASN A 113 -9.83 18.35 12.43
N GLN A 114 -11.10 17.96 12.58
CA GLN A 114 -11.52 16.56 12.56
C GLN A 114 -11.19 15.89 11.21
N THR A 115 -11.44 16.57 10.10
CA THR A 115 -11.12 16.08 8.76
C THR A 115 -9.62 15.97 8.53
N LYS A 116 -8.82 16.92 9.04
CA LYS A 116 -7.36 16.85 8.97
C LYS A 116 -6.83 15.61 9.69
N ASN A 117 -7.29 15.37 10.93
CA ASN A 117 -6.92 14.20 11.71
C ASN A 117 -7.28 12.90 10.96
N PHE A 118 -8.46 12.87 10.35
CA PHE A 118 -8.87 11.75 9.52
C PHE A 118 -7.92 11.53 8.33
N ILE A 119 -7.55 12.56 7.58
CA ILE A 119 -6.60 12.45 6.47
C ILE A 119 -5.24 11.92 6.97
N HIS A 120 -4.77 12.35 8.14
CA HIS A 120 -3.55 11.83 8.75
C HIS A 120 -3.67 10.33 9.06
N THR A 121 -4.73 9.90 9.74
CA THR A 121 -4.97 8.49 10.08
C THR A 121 -5.08 7.65 8.82
N LEU A 122 -5.87 8.11 7.83
CA LEU A 122 -6.06 7.39 6.58
C LEU A 122 -4.74 7.23 5.82
N SER A 123 -3.95 8.31 5.73
CA SER A 123 -2.65 8.27 5.06
C SER A 123 -1.67 7.34 5.77
N PHE A 124 -1.66 7.34 7.11
CA PHE A 124 -0.84 6.44 7.89
C PHE A 124 -1.21 4.98 7.62
N ILE A 125 -2.50 4.64 7.70
CA ILE A 125 -3.00 3.29 7.37
C ILE A 125 -2.63 2.91 5.93
N GLY A 126 -2.83 3.82 4.98
CA GLY A 126 -2.50 3.59 3.57
C GLY A 126 -1.01 3.30 3.36
N MET A 127 -0.12 4.09 3.98
CA MET A 127 1.32 3.86 3.92
C MET A 127 1.72 2.51 4.54
N SER A 128 1.13 2.16 5.69
CA SER A 128 1.39 0.87 6.35
C SER A 128 0.97 -0.32 5.48
N LEU A 129 -0.22 -0.27 4.86
CA LEU A 129 -0.71 -1.35 4.00
C LEU A 129 0.08 -1.48 2.71
N ILE A 130 0.43 -0.36 2.06
CA ILE A 130 1.31 -0.38 0.87
C ILE A 130 2.68 -0.97 1.20
N GLY A 131 3.20 -0.67 2.40
CA GLY A 131 4.52 -1.12 2.84
C GLY A 131 4.58 -2.60 3.26
N ALA A 132 3.46 -3.20 3.66
CA ALA A 132 3.45 -4.52 4.28
C ALA A 132 4.10 -5.61 3.41
N ILE A 133 3.58 -5.85 2.20
CA ILE A 133 4.11 -6.90 1.30
C ILE A 133 5.53 -6.58 0.78
N PRO A 134 5.87 -5.34 0.36
CA PRO A 134 7.25 -5.01 0.01
C PRO A 134 8.25 -5.23 1.14
N ILE A 135 7.92 -4.89 2.38
CA ILE A 135 8.79 -5.14 3.53
C ILE A 135 8.99 -6.65 3.73
N VAL A 136 7.91 -7.44 3.68
CA VAL A 136 8.00 -8.91 3.75
C VAL A 136 8.89 -9.45 2.62
N SER A 137 8.76 -8.90 1.42
CA SER A 137 9.55 -9.31 0.25
C SER A 137 11.04 -8.99 0.41
N VAL A 138 11.39 -7.82 0.96
CA VAL A 138 12.79 -7.47 1.29
C VAL A 138 13.36 -8.45 2.30
N VAL A 139 12.62 -8.72 3.39
CA VAL A 139 13.06 -9.66 4.42
C VAL A 139 13.26 -11.06 3.83
N ALA A 140 12.29 -11.56 3.04
CA ALA A 140 12.38 -12.86 2.40
C ALA A 140 13.60 -12.97 1.47
N ILE A 141 13.83 -11.97 0.63
CA ILE A 141 14.97 -11.93 -0.29
C ILE A 141 16.31 -11.95 0.47
N LEU A 142 16.42 -11.19 1.57
CA LEU A 142 17.64 -11.15 2.39
C LEU A 142 17.88 -12.46 3.14
N THR A 143 16.81 -13.09 3.67
CA THR A 143 16.93 -14.33 4.44
C THR A 143 17.19 -15.55 3.57
N LEU A 144 16.61 -15.62 2.38
CA LEU A 144 16.73 -16.79 1.48
C LEU A 144 18.02 -16.80 0.65
N ASN A 145 18.87 -15.79 0.81
CA ASN A 145 20.13 -15.65 0.10
C ASN A 145 21.34 -15.54 1.03
N GLY A 146 21.12 -15.51 2.35
CA GLY A 146 22.16 -15.67 3.36
C GLY A 146 22.33 -17.14 3.72
#